data_AF-A0A7W8ANU9-F1
#
_entry.id   AF-A0A7W8ANU9-F1
#
_cell.length_a   1.000
_cell.length_b   1.000
_cell.length_c   1.000
_cell.angle_alpha   90.00
_cell.angle_beta   90.00
_cell.angle_gamma   90.00
#
_symmetry.space_group_name_H-M   'P 1'
#
loop_
_entity.id
_entity.type
_entity.pdbx_description
1 polymer ?
#
loop_
_entity_poly.entity_id
_entity_poly.type
_entity_poly.pdbx_seq_one_letter_code
_entity_poly.pdbx_strand_id
1 'polypeptide(L)'
;MARTQGHGNPNWTRDETILALDLYLQFDGIVPSTKSESISELSKLLRSLPYHAEAAKQPTFRNPDGVGFKLMNIRQVATGKGLGNVSNMDRQIWAEFGQRPEEVRLIADAIKSGIIINGSEQLPEIEQELPEGRLLTALHIRRERNPKIRKMLLEDRRRSGLRCEICDLARPDLDEPLQESIFEAHHLIPLSEVGERKTKLSDLALLCACCHRLIHRAMASKTRWIGLVEARAIIVPG
;
A
#
# COMPACT_ATOMS: atom_id res chain seq x y z
N MET A 1 22.83 12.46 -24.41
CA MET A 1 21.82 12.64 -23.34
C MET A 1 22.55 12.67 -22.01
N ALA A 2 22.39 13.73 -21.21
CA ALA A 2 23.02 13.82 -19.90
C ALA A 2 22.53 12.66 -19.02
N ARG A 3 23.38 11.64 -18.84
CA ARG A 3 23.20 10.65 -17.79
C ARG A 3 23.54 11.35 -16.48
N THR A 4 22.52 11.83 -15.77
CA THR A 4 22.69 12.20 -14.37
C THR A 4 23.15 10.94 -13.65
N GLN A 5 24.40 10.91 -13.17
CA GLN A 5 24.81 9.88 -12.22
C GLN A 5 23.87 10.01 -11.03
N GLY A 6 23.06 8.99 -10.76
CA GLY A 6 22.16 9.01 -9.61
C GLY A 6 23.00 9.25 -8.36
N HIS A 7 22.68 10.27 -7.59
CA HIS A 7 23.41 10.70 -6.39
C HIS A 7 23.34 9.69 -5.21
N GLY A 8 23.24 8.38 -5.49
CA GLY A 8 23.03 7.35 -4.47
C GLY A 8 21.63 7.35 -3.85
N ASN A 9 20.68 8.13 -4.39
CA ASN A 9 19.30 8.14 -3.91
C ASN A 9 18.61 6.80 -4.21
N PRO A 10 17.76 6.30 -3.29
CA PRO A 10 17.02 5.07 -3.52
C PRO A 10 16.02 5.24 -4.69
N ASN A 11 15.67 4.10 -5.29
CA ASN A 11 14.68 4.03 -6.36
C ASN A 11 13.34 4.63 -5.91
N TRP A 12 12.56 5.15 -6.86
CA TRP A 12 11.18 5.56 -6.60
C TRP A 12 10.34 4.35 -6.22
N THR A 13 9.70 4.43 -5.06
CA THR A 13 8.75 3.43 -4.56
C THR A 13 7.38 3.60 -5.22
N ARG A 14 6.48 2.64 -4.95
CA ARG A 14 5.09 2.68 -5.38
C ARG A 14 4.37 3.90 -4.83
N ASP A 15 4.42 4.12 -3.53
CA ASP A 15 3.78 5.25 -2.83
C ASP A 15 4.21 6.59 -3.43
N GLU A 16 5.52 6.78 -3.62
CA GLU A 16 6.08 8.01 -4.18
C GLU A 16 5.66 8.23 -5.64
N THR A 17 5.54 7.14 -6.40
CA THR A 17 5.09 7.21 -7.80
C THR A 17 3.59 7.50 -7.91
N ILE A 18 2.77 6.97 -6.99
CA ILE A 18 1.34 7.28 -6.88
C ILE A 18 1.14 8.75 -6.50
N LEU A 19 1.88 9.27 -5.52
CA LEU A 19 1.82 10.69 -5.14
C LEU A 19 2.24 11.62 -6.30
N ALA A 20 3.26 11.22 -7.06
CA ALA A 20 3.66 11.97 -8.26
C ALA A 20 2.61 11.88 -9.38
N LEU A 21 1.99 10.72 -9.59
CA LEU A 21 0.92 10.54 -10.55
C LEU A 21 -0.33 11.36 -10.17
N ASP A 22 -0.70 11.41 -8.90
CA ASP A 22 -1.79 12.25 -8.37
C ASP A 22 -1.58 13.71 -8.77
N LEU A 23 -0.38 14.25 -8.51
CA LEU A 23 -0.06 15.62 -8.91
C LEU A 23 -0.08 15.80 -10.43
N TYR A 24 0.43 14.85 -11.20
CA TYR A 24 0.42 14.91 -12.67
C TYR A 24 -1.00 14.99 -13.24
N LEU A 25 -1.91 14.18 -12.71
CA LEU A 25 -3.31 14.12 -13.15
C LEU A 25 -4.10 15.36 -12.71
N GLN A 26 -3.78 15.95 -11.55
CA GLN A 26 -4.37 17.22 -11.10
C GLN A 26 -4.10 18.40 -12.02
N PHE A 27 -3.00 18.36 -12.76
CA PHE A 27 -2.60 19.39 -13.71
C PHE A 27 -2.93 18.97 -15.16
N ASP A 28 -3.90 18.07 -15.35
CA ASP A 28 -4.34 17.59 -16.67
C ASP A 28 -3.17 17.10 -17.56
N GLY A 29 -2.18 16.46 -16.93
CA GLY A 29 -1.00 15.95 -17.61
C GLY A 29 0.04 17.00 -18.02
N ILE A 30 -0.09 18.24 -17.54
CA ILE A 30 0.89 19.31 -17.69
C ILE A 30 1.85 19.25 -16.50
N VAL A 31 3.17 19.26 -16.79
CA VAL A 31 4.19 19.25 -15.73
C VAL A 31 4.41 20.68 -15.22
N PRO A 32 4.12 20.98 -13.94
CA PRO A 32 4.35 22.31 -13.39
C PRO A 32 5.84 22.62 -13.24
N SER A 33 6.17 23.91 -13.15
CA SER A 33 7.54 24.38 -12.94
C SER A 33 8.13 23.83 -11.63
N THR A 34 9.42 23.51 -11.61
CA THR A 34 10.12 23.05 -10.39
C THR A 34 10.16 24.11 -9.29
N LYS A 35 9.83 25.36 -9.60
CA LYS A 35 9.71 26.48 -8.65
C LYS A 35 8.28 26.70 -8.14
N SER A 36 7.32 25.89 -8.57
CA SER A 36 5.92 26.02 -8.12
C SER A 36 5.74 25.54 -6.68
N GLU A 37 4.72 26.06 -6.00
CA GLU A 37 4.39 25.62 -4.65
C GLU A 37 3.99 24.14 -4.64
N SER A 38 3.21 23.67 -5.62
CA SER A 38 2.76 22.27 -5.69
C SER A 38 3.89 21.26 -5.81
N ILE A 39 4.97 21.58 -6.56
CA ILE A 39 6.19 20.75 -6.60
C ILE A 39 6.90 20.78 -5.24
N SER A 40 6.97 21.96 -4.61
CA SER A 40 7.63 22.13 -3.32
C SER A 40 6.89 21.37 -2.21
N GLU A 41 5.57 21.38 -2.21
CA GLU A 41 4.71 20.61 -1.31
C GLU A 41 4.88 19.10 -1.51
N LEU A 42 4.85 18.62 -2.76
CA LEU A 42 5.09 17.21 -3.04
C LEU A 42 6.50 16.79 -2.61
N SER A 43 7.52 17.63 -2.84
CA SER A 43 8.89 17.38 -2.37
C SER A 43 8.94 17.23 -0.84
N LYS A 44 8.30 18.15 -0.09
CA LYS A 44 8.21 18.07 1.38
C LYS A 44 7.53 16.76 1.82
N LEU A 45 6.41 16.40 1.18
CA LEU A 45 5.65 15.19 1.49
C LEU A 45 6.44 13.90 1.25
N LEU A 46 7.12 13.79 0.10
CA LEU A 46 7.95 12.62 -0.21
C LEU A 46 9.09 12.46 0.79
N ARG A 47 9.66 13.59 1.25
CA ARG A 47 10.73 13.61 2.25
C ARG A 47 10.24 13.33 3.67
N SER A 48 8.93 13.42 3.94
CA SER A 48 8.33 13.07 5.23
C SER A 48 7.87 11.62 5.34
N LEU A 49 8.04 10.80 4.29
CA LEU A 49 7.70 9.37 4.35
C LEU A 49 8.53 8.67 5.45
N PRO A 50 7.90 7.91 6.38
CA PRO A 50 8.59 7.37 7.56
C PRO A 50 9.79 6.46 7.23
N TYR A 51 9.72 5.70 6.13
CA TYR A 51 10.78 4.80 5.69
C TYR A 51 11.90 5.50 4.88
N HIS A 52 11.87 6.83 4.77
CA HIS A 52 12.90 7.63 4.09
C HIS A 52 13.64 8.60 5.03
N ALA A 53 13.50 8.47 6.35
CA ALA A 53 14.13 9.39 7.31
C ALA A 53 15.64 9.60 7.08
N GLU A 54 16.40 8.53 6.79
CA GLU A 54 17.84 8.64 6.49
C GLU A 54 18.13 9.26 5.11
N ALA A 55 17.42 8.82 4.07
CA ALA A 55 17.59 9.36 2.72
C ALA A 55 17.22 10.85 2.66
N ALA A 56 16.20 11.26 3.41
CA ALA A 56 15.76 12.64 3.50
C ALA A 56 16.81 13.59 4.08
N LYS A 57 17.84 13.10 4.79
CA LYS A 57 18.96 13.95 5.23
C LYS A 57 19.77 14.51 4.04
N GLN A 58 19.73 13.82 2.89
CA GLN A 58 20.42 14.29 1.69
C GLN A 58 19.63 15.40 0.99
N PRO A 59 20.25 16.55 0.67
CA PRO A 59 19.57 17.65 -0.04
C PRO A 59 19.11 17.27 -1.45
N THR A 60 19.75 16.27 -2.07
CA THR A 60 19.39 15.77 -3.41
C THR A 60 18.22 14.80 -3.39
N PHE A 61 17.82 14.27 -2.23
CA PHE A 61 16.75 13.28 -2.13
C PHE A 61 15.37 13.91 -2.34
N ARG A 62 14.66 13.49 -3.39
CA ARG A 62 13.29 13.96 -3.72
C ARG A 62 13.14 15.48 -3.64
N ASN A 63 14.18 16.21 -4.04
CA ASN A 63 14.14 17.67 -4.13
C ASN A 63 13.20 18.11 -5.28
N PRO A 64 12.85 19.41 -5.38
CA PRO A 64 11.92 19.92 -6.40
C PRO A 64 12.29 19.52 -7.85
N ASP A 65 13.58 19.55 -8.20
CA ASP A 65 14.04 19.14 -9.54
C ASP A 65 13.84 17.64 -9.77
N GLY A 66 14.13 16.81 -8.77
CA GLY A 66 13.89 15.37 -8.81
C GLY A 66 12.41 15.02 -8.97
N VAL A 67 11.52 15.78 -8.33
CA VAL A 67 10.06 15.67 -8.53
C VAL A 67 9.70 16.07 -9.96
N GLY A 68 10.20 17.20 -10.47
CA GLY A 68 9.98 17.62 -11.85
C GLY A 68 10.42 16.56 -12.88
N PHE A 69 11.60 15.96 -12.69
CA PHE A 69 12.07 14.86 -13.53
C PHE A 69 11.16 13.63 -13.46
N LYS A 70 10.64 13.29 -12.28
CA LYS A 70 9.68 12.20 -12.12
C LYS A 70 8.39 12.46 -12.90
N LEU A 71 7.82 13.65 -12.81
CA LEU A 71 6.61 14.01 -13.58
C LEU A 71 6.87 13.97 -15.09
N MET A 72 8.05 14.39 -15.54
CA MET A 72 8.45 14.27 -16.95
C MET A 72 8.62 12.82 -17.40
N ASN A 73 9.07 11.92 -16.52
CA ASN A 73 9.11 10.48 -16.80
C ASN A 73 7.70 9.90 -16.91
N ILE A 74 6.78 10.26 -16.00
CA ILE A 74 5.37 9.84 -16.09
C ILE A 74 4.73 10.35 -17.40
N ARG A 75 4.97 11.62 -17.76
CA ARG A 75 4.52 12.19 -19.04
C ARG A 75 5.06 11.44 -20.25
N GLN A 76 6.32 10.99 -20.21
CA GLN A 76 6.91 10.16 -21.27
C GLN A 76 6.14 8.83 -21.41
N VAL A 77 5.78 8.18 -20.30
CA VAL A 77 4.98 6.95 -20.35
C VAL A 77 3.57 7.24 -20.88
N ALA A 78 2.97 8.36 -20.47
CA ALA A 78 1.61 8.76 -20.84
C ALA A 78 1.45 9.14 -22.31
N THR A 79 2.43 9.85 -22.88
CA THR A 79 2.28 10.54 -24.17
C THR A 79 3.35 10.21 -25.20
N GLY A 80 4.39 9.47 -24.82
CA GLY A 80 5.61 9.28 -25.61
C GLY A 80 6.51 10.52 -25.69
N LYS A 81 6.16 11.62 -25.01
CA LYS A 81 6.90 12.89 -24.99
C LYS A 81 7.42 13.19 -23.58
N GLY A 82 8.72 13.47 -23.44
CA GLY A 82 9.36 13.64 -22.14
C GLY A 82 10.79 13.09 -22.09
N LEU A 83 11.22 12.68 -20.90
CA LEU A 83 12.56 12.12 -20.68
C LEU A 83 12.55 10.60 -20.90
N GLY A 84 13.50 10.07 -21.67
CA GLY A 84 13.53 8.66 -22.07
C GLY A 84 13.90 7.65 -20.97
N ASN A 85 14.45 8.08 -19.84
CA ASN A 85 14.88 7.21 -18.74
C ASN A 85 13.74 6.95 -17.73
N VAL A 86 12.67 6.34 -18.22
CA VAL A 86 11.52 5.95 -17.38
C VAL A 86 11.80 4.65 -16.63
N SER A 87 11.38 4.57 -15.38
CA SER A 87 11.55 3.37 -14.56
C SER A 87 10.46 2.32 -14.84
N ASN A 88 10.71 1.07 -14.46
CA ASN A 88 9.66 0.04 -14.51
C ASN A 88 8.46 0.39 -13.60
N MET A 89 8.73 1.02 -12.45
CA MET A 89 7.69 1.50 -11.54
C MET A 89 6.79 2.55 -12.20
N ASP A 90 7.35 3.48 -12.98
CA ASP A 90 6.56 4.47 -13.75
C ASP A 90 5.60 3.77 -14.73
N ARG A 91 6.10 2.76 -15.45
CA ARG A 91 5.31 2.01 -16.43
C ARG A 91 4.19 1.21 -15.77
N GLN A 92 4.50 0.55 -14.64
CA GLN A 92 3.52 -0.23 -13.89
C GLN A 92 2.40 0.66 -13.35
N ILE A 93 2.76 1.74 -12.64
CA ILE A 93 1.76 2.65 -12.04
C ILE A 93 0.91 3.34 -13.11
N TRP A 94 1.50 3.71 -14.26
CA TRP A 94 0.72 4.25 -15.37
C TRP A 94 -0.22 3.21 -15.98
N ALA A 95 0.23 1.98 -16.20
CA ALA A 95 -0.61 0.91 -16.75
C ALA A 95 -1.77 0.57 -15.82
N GLU A 96 -1.55 0.61 -14.51
CA GLU A 96 -2.58 0.32 -13.50
C GLU A 96 -3.57 1.49 -13.34
N PHE A 97 -3.08 2.72 -13.22
CA PHE A 97 -3.89 3.85 -12.75
C PHE A 97 -3.89 5.09 -13.64
N GLY A 98 -3.11 5.13 -14.72
CA GLY A 98 -2.92 6.34 -15.54
C GLY A 98 -4.20 6.92 -16.17
N GLN A 99 -5.28 6.14 -16.21
CA GLN A 99 -6.61 6.54 -16.69
C GLN A 99 -7.68 6.53 -15.59
N ARG A 100 -7.28 6.53 -14.31
CA ARG A 100 -8.16 6.38 -13.15
C ARG A 100 -7.89 7.45 -12.09
N PRO A 101 -8.10 8.74 -12.40
CA PRO A 101 -7.71 9.85 -11.53
C PRO A 101 -8.39 9.79 -10.15
N GLU A 102 -9.65 9.36 -10.07
CA GLU A 102 -10.35 9.21 -8.78
C GLU A 102 -9.70 8.13 -7.90
N GLU A 103 -9.33 6.99 -8.47
CA GLU A 103 -8.67 5.89 -7.74
C GLU A 103 -7.26 6.32 -7.26
N VAL A 104 -6.50 7.01 -8.13
CA VAL A 104 -5.20 7.59 -7.76
C VAL A 104 -5.34 8.56 -6.60
N ARG A 105 -6.35 9.44 -6.65
CA ARG A 105 -6.62 10.42 -5.60
C ARG A 105 -6.90 9.74 -4.26
N LEU A 106 -7.78 8.73 -4.25
CA LEU A 106 -8.12 7.98 -3.05
C LEU A 106 -6.89 7.34 -2.40
N ILE A 107 -6.03 6.71 -3.20
CA ILE A 107 -4.80 6.09 -2.69
C ILE A 107 -3.81 7.16 -2.20
N ALA A 108 -3.64 8.26 -2.95
CA ALA A 108 -2.75 9.34 -2.57
C ALA A 108 -3.18 10.01 -1.25
N ASP A 109 -4.48 10.22 -1.05
CA ASP A 109 -5.02 10.79 0.18
C ASP A 109 -4.88 9.81 1.34
N ALA A 110 -5.07 8.51 1.12
CA ALA A 110 -4.79 7.50 2.13
C ALA A 110 -3.31 7.45 2.53
N ILE A 111 -2.38 7.61 1.59
CA ILE A 111 -0.93 7.73 1.88
C ILE A 111 -0.67 8.97 2.73
N LYS A 112 -1.23 10.13 2.36
CA LYS A 112 -1.09 11.39 3.12
C LYS A 112 -1.61 11.24 4.55
N SER A 113 -2.81 10.69 4.74
CA SER A 113 -3.36 10.38 6.06
C SER A 113 -2.50 9.37 6.81
N GLY A 114 -1.98 8.34 6.13
CA GLY A 114 -1.08 7.34 6.71
C GLY A 114 0.20 7.94 7.29
N ILE A 115 0.77 8.96 6.64
CA ILE A 115 1.95 9.68 7.13
C ILE A 115 1.61 10.39 8.45
N ILE A 116 0.46 11.07 8.49
CA ILE A 116 -0.01 11.80 9.68
C ILE A 116 -0.26 10.83 10.84
N ILE A 117 -0.99 9.74 10.58
CA ILE A 117 -1.37 8.73 11.59
C ILE A 117 -0.14 8.00 12.13
N ASN A 118 0.80 7.62 11.26
CA ASN A 118 2.02 6.98 11.73
C ASN A 118 2.90 7.95 12.54
N GLY A 119 2.90 9.24 12.18
CA GLY A 119 3.78 10.23 12.78
C GLY A 119 5.25 9.76 12.72
N SER A 120 5.92 9.79 13.86
CA SER A 120 7.30 9.33 14.03
C SER A 120 7.43 7.87 14.48
N GLU A 121 6.32 7.12 14.56
CA GLU A 121 6.37 5.73 14.99
C GLU A 121 7.10 4.85 13.99
N GLN A 122 7.76 3.82 14.51
CA GLN A 122 8.39 2.81 13.67
C GLN A 122 7.32 1.98 12.96
N LEU A 123 7.43 1.91 11.64
CA LEU A 123 6.57 1.03 10.85
C LEU A 123 6.91 -0.43 11.19
N PRO A 124 5.90 -1.31 11.31
CA PRO A 124 6.16 -2.74 11.41
C PRO A 124 6.97 -3.19 10.20
N GLU A 125 7.87 -4.14 10.43
CA GLU A 125 8.56 -4.80 9.33
C GLU A 125 7.54 -5.54 8.48
N ILE A 126 7.57 -5.25 7.18
CA ILE A 126 6.73 -5.92 6.19
C ILE A 126 7.59 -6.92 5.42
N GLU A 127 7.17 -8.16 5.38
CA GLU A 127 7.83 -9.19 4.56
C GLU A 127 7.56 -8.96 3.07
N GLN A 128 6.38 -8.42 2.76
CA GLN A 128 5.87 -8.27 1.40
C GLN A 128 5.08 -6.97 1.29
N GLU A 129 5.25 -6.24 0.20
CA GLU A 129 4.48 -5.05 -0.13
C GLU A 129 3.17 -5.48 -0.81
N LEU A 130 2.03 -5.07 -0.24
CA LEU A 130 0.72 -5.25 -0.86
C LEU A 130 0.50 -4.20 -1.96
N PRO A 131 -0.52 -4.38 -2.83
CA PRO A 131 -0.76 -3.48 -3.98
C PRO A 131 -1.02 -2.01 -3.63
N GLU A 132 -1.40 -1.71 -2.39
CA GLU A 132 -1.60 -0.35 -1.88
C GLU A 132 -0.27 0.36 -1.55
N GLY A 133 0.86 -0.34 -1.63
CA GLY A 133 2.19 0.21 -1.42
C GLY A 133 2.68 0.09 0.02
N ARG A 134 3.91 0.55 0.28
CA ARG A 134 4.68 0.23 1.48
C ARG A 134 4.06 0.77 2.76
N LEU A 135 3.71 2.05 2.80
CA LEU A 135 3.17 2.69 4.00
C LEU A 135 1.84 2.07 4.39
N LEU A 136 0.92 1.97 3.41
CA LEU A 136 -0.41 1.42 3.66
C LEU A 136 -0.33 -0.05 4.05
N THR A 137 0.53 -0.85 3.41
CA THR A 137 0.78 -2.24 3.83
C THR A 137 1.22 -2.31 5.29
N ALA A 138 2.17 -1.49 5.72
CA ALA A 138 2.63 -1.51 7.10
C ALA A 138 1.51 -1.14 8.10
N LEU A 139 0.69 -0.14 7.76
CA LEU A 139 -0.48 0.23 8.56
C LEU A 139 -1.55 -0.87 8.56
N HIS A 140 -1.73 -1.56 7.43
CA HIS A 140 -2.65 -2.69 7.27
C HIS A 140 -2.27 -3.82 8.22
N ILE A 141 -1.02 -4.26 8.16
CA ILE A 141 -0.47 -5.30 9.05
C ILE A 141 -0.59 -4.88 10.52
N ARG A 142 -0.34 -3.61 10.84
CA ARG A 142 -0.52 -3.10 12.21
C ARG A 142 -1.95 -3.26 12.69
N ARG A 143 -2.94 -3.00 11.84
CA ARG A 143 -4.37 -3.18 12.19
C ARG A 143 -4.74 -4.65 12.33
N GLU A 144 -4.27 -5.52 11.43
CA GLU A 144 -4.49 -6.98 11.52
C GLU A 144 -3.91 -7.57 12.81
N ARG A 145 -2.75 -7.08 13.25
CA ARG A 145 -2.08 -7.51 14.48
C ARG A 145 -2.56 -6.79 15.74
N ASN A 146 -3.59 -5.94 15.65
CA ASN A 146 -4.10 -5.22 16.81
C ASN A 146 -4.77 -6.21 17.79
N PRO A 147 -4.23 -6.39 19.02
CA PRO A 147 -4.72 -7.41 19.94
C PRO A 147 -6.17 -7.19 20.36
N LYS A 148 -6.63 -5.93 20.43
CA LYS A 148 -8.01 -5.59 20.76
C LYS A 148 -8.96 -6.02 19.64
N ILE A 149 -8.62 -5.72 18.39
CA ILE A 149 -9.41 -6.10 17.23
C ILE A 149 -9.46 -7.62 17.08
N ARG A 150 -8.30 -8.28 17.22
CA ARG A 150 -8.22 -9.74 17.19
C ARG A 150 -9.10 -10.38 18.27
N LYS A 151 -9.03 -9.88 19.51
CA LYS A 151 -9.87 -10.37 20.62
C LYS A 151 -11.35 -10.20 20.31
N MET A 152 -11.77 -9.03 19.84
CA MET A 152 -13.17 -8.77 19.47
C MET A 152 -13.65 -9.68 18.34
N LEU A 153 -12.81 -9.93 17.32
CA LEU A 153 -13.15 -10.83 16.21
C LEU A 153 -13.32 -12.27 16.69
N LEU A 154 -12.41 -12.77 17.53
CA LEU A 154 -12.52 -14.11 18.10
C LEU A 154 -13.77 -14.28 18.95
N GLU A 155 -14.09 -13.30 19.81
CA GLU A 155 -15.30 -13.32 20.64
C GLU A 155 -16.58 -13.35 19.81
N ASP A 156 -16.62 -12.61 18.71
CA ASP A 156 -17.75 -12.59 17.77
C ASP A 156 -17.92 -13.95 17.07
N ARG A 157 -16.85 -14.48 16.46
CA ARG A 157 -16.90 -15.73 15.69
C ARG A 157 -17.01 -16.98 16.55
N ARG A 158 -16.64 -16.92 17.83
CA ARG A 158 -16.78 -18.04 18.76
C ARG A 158 -18.22 -18.53 18.87
N ARG A 159 -19.21 -17.65 18.70
CA ARG A 159 -20.64 -17.99 18.76
C ARG A 159 -21.06 -19.02 17.70
N SER A 160 -20.35 -19.06 16.57
CA SER A 160 -20.57 -20.00 15.47
C SER A 160 -19.49 -21.09 15.38
N GLY A 161 -18.54 -21.12 16.32
CA GLY A 161 -17.33 -21.94 16.27
C GLY A 161 -16.21 -21.28 15.46
N LEU A 162 -14.96 -21.39 15.96
CA LEU A 162 -13.79 -20.83 15.29
C LEU A 162 -13.44 -21.65 14.04
N ARG A 163 -13.48 -21.00 12.88
CA ARG A 163 -13.23 -21.62 11.58
C ARG A 163 -12.57 -20.62 10.63
N CYS A 164 -11.66 -21.11 9.79
CA CYS A 164 -11.07 -20.32 8.72
C CYS A 164 -12.12 -20.03 7.64
N GLU A 165 -12.30 -18.76 7.28
CA GLU A 165 -13.30 -18.37 6.27
C GLU A 165 -12.89 -18.68 4.82
N ILE A 166 -11.66 -19.14 4.60
CA ILE A 166 -11.18 -19.60 3.28
C ILE A 166 -11.26 -21.11 3.14
N CYS A 167 -10.59 -21.87 4.00
CA CYS A 167 -10.44 -23.33 3.85
C CYS A 167 -11.30 -24.16 4.81
N ASP A 168 -12.16 -23.51 5.58
CA ASP A 168 -13.04 -24.16 6.56
C ASP A 168 -12.32 -24.96 7.66
N LEU A 169 -11.00 -24.80 7.84
CA LEU A 169 -10.26 -25.41 8.94
C LEU A 169 -10.86 -25.00 10.28
N ALA A 170 -11.21 -25.98 11.11
CA ALA A 170 -11.66 -25.81 12.49
C ALA A 170 -11.11 -26.96 13.35
N ARG A 171 -10.84 -26.68 14.63
CA ARG A 171 -10.32 -27.66 15.60
C ARG A 171 -11.09 -27.60 16.93
N PRO A 172 -12.42 -27.90 16.93
CA PRO A 172 -13.24 -27.84 18.14
C PRO A 172 -12.83 -28.87 19.21
N ASP A 173 -11.98 -29.83 18.83
CA ASP A 173 -11.39 -30.85 19.69
C ASP A 173 -10.26 -30.34 20.59
N LEU A 174 -9.72 -29.15 20.33
CA LEU A 174 -8.63 -28.55 21.12
C LEU A 174 -9.16 -27.62 22.22
N ASP A 175 -8.35 -27.37 23.24
CA ASP A 175 -8.62 -26.33 24.23
C ASP A 175 -8.67 -24.93 23.57
N GLU A 176 -9.49 -24.03 24.11
CA GLU A 176 -9.75 -22.72 23.51
C GLU A 176 -8.48 -21.92 23.17
N PRO A 177 -7.46 -21.79 24.04
CA PRO A 177 -6.25 -21.05 23.70
C PRO A 177 -5.50 -21.65 22.50
N LEU A 178 -5.55 -22.98 22.34
CA LEU A 178 -4.95 -23.67 21.21
C LEU A 178 -5.75 -23.41 19.93
N GLN A 179 -7.08 -23.44 20.00
CA GLN A 179 -7.93 -23.08 18.86
C GLN A 179 -7.64 -21.66 18.38
N GLU A 180 -7.60 -20.69 19.29
CA GLU A 180 -7.35 -19.29 18.96
C GLU A 180 -6.00 -19.07 18.28
N SER A 181 -4.96 -19.81 18.68
CA SER A 181 -3.62 -19.68 18.12
C SER A 181 -3.51 -20.06 16.64
N ILE A 182 -4.50 -20.78 16.10
CA ILE A 182 -4.58 -21.14 14.68
C ILE A 182 -4.93 -19.92 13.81
N PHE A 183 -5.64 -18.93 14.38
CA PHE A 183 -6.32 -17.91 13.62
C PHE A 183 -5.77 -16.48 13.80
N GLU A 184 -5.82 -15.75 12.69
CA GLU A 184 -5.37 -14.38 12.52
C GLU A 184 -6.51 -13.53 11.94
N ALA A 185 -6.53 -12.24 12.29
CA ALA A 185 -7.47 -11.29 11.71
C ALA A 185 -6.92 -10.80 10.36
N HIS A 186 -7.78 -10.76 9.36
CA HIS A 186 -7.48 -10.28 8.01
C HIS A 186 -8.41 -9.13 7.64
N HIS A 187 -7.89 -8.02 7.09
CA HIS A 187 -8.77 -6.98 6.57
C HIS A 187 -9.21 -7.30 5.13
N LEU A 188 -10.51 -7.20 4.88
CA LEU A 188 -11.13 -7.54 3.60
C LEU A 188 -10.95 -6.48 2.52
N ILE A 189 -10.72 -5.24 2.92
CA ILE A 189 -10.75 -4.06 2.06
C ILE A 189 -9.42 -3.31 2.22
N PRO A 190 -8.82 -2.80 1.13
CA PRO A 190 -7.64 -1.95 1.20
C PRO A 190 -7.84 -0.73 2.10
N LEU A 191 -6.77 -0.22 2.70
CA LEU A 191 -6.86 0.99 3.52
C LEU A 191 -7.24 2.23 2.71
N SER A 192 -6.88 2.26 1.42
CA SER A 192 -7.25 3.34 0.51
C SER A 192 -8.76 3.49 0.30
N GLU A 193 -9.53 2.41 0.40
CA GLU A 193 -10.99 2.44 0.25
C GLU A 193 -11.72 2.68 1.58
N VAL A 194 -11.12 2.28 2.70
CA VAL A 194 -11.76 2.37 4.03
C VAL A 194 -11.66 3.78 4.63
N GLY A 195 -10.58 4.51 4.33
CA GLY A 195 -10.29 5.82 4.91
C GLY A 195 -10.09 5.78 6.44
N GLU A 196 -10.31 6.93 7.09
CA GLU A 196 -10.08 7.15 8.53
C GLU A 196 -11.24 6.68 9.43
N ARG A 197 -11.94 5.59 9.08
CA ARG A 197 -13.03 5.06 9.91
C ARG A 197 -12.53 3.97 10.87
N LYS A 198 -13.27 3.79 11.98
CA LYS A 198 -13.07 2.65 12.90
C LYS A 198 -13.30 1.34 12.14
N THR A 199 -12.35 0.40 12.26
CA THR A 199 -12.50 -0.97 11.75
C THR A 199 -13.75 -1.61 12.34
N LYS A 200 -14.65 -2.09 11.47
CA LYS A 200 -15.80 -2.90 11.87
C LYS A 200 -15.44 -4.38 11.80
N LEU A 201 -16.11 -5.21 12.58
CA LEU A 201 -15.95 -6.67 12.47
C LEU A 201 -16.35 -7.22 11.10
N SER A 202 -17.26 -6.53 10.40
CA SER A 202 -17.63 -6.84 9.02
C SER A 202 -16.54 -6.51 8.00
N ASP A 203 -15.54 -5.71 8.37
CA ASP A 203 -14.38 -5.41 7.51
C ASP A 203 -13.27 -6.48 7.67
N LEU A 204 -13.52 -7.50 8.49
CA LEU A 204 -12.53 -8.50 8.89
C LEU A 204 -12.98 -9.93 8.59
N ALA A 205 -11.98 -10.77 8.34
CA ALA A 205 -12.10 -12.22 8.30
C ALA A 205 -11.16 -12.87 9.31
N LEU A 206 -11.58 -14.01 9.84
CA LEU A 206 -10.82 -14.93 10.65
C LEU A 206 -10.22 -16.01 9.73
N LEU A 207 -8.91 -15.94 9.53
CA LEU A 207 -8.19 -16.85 8.64
C LEU A 207 -7.21 -17.69 9.44
N CYS A 208 -6.99 -18.95 9.04
CA CYS A 208 -5.85 -19.69 9.58
C CYS A 208 -4.53 -19.09 9.06
N ALA A 209 -3.45 -19.25 9.83
CA ALA A 209 -2.13 -18.70 9.47
C ALA A 209 -1.67 -19.05 8.04
N CYS A 210 -1.99 -20.27 7.56
CA CYS A 210 -1.66 -20.67 6.19
C CYS A 210 -2.46 -19.88 5.14
N CYS A 211 -3.77 -19.72 5.32
CA CYS A 211 -4.62 -18.98 4.37
C CYS A 211 -4.32 -17.49 4.39
N HIS A 212 -4.06 -16.92 5.57
CA HIS A 212 -3.65 -15.51 5.71
C HIS A 212 -2.34 -15.23 4.96
N ARG A 213 -1.32 -16.07 5.17
CA ARG A 213 -0.05 -15.94 4.43
C ARG A 213 -0.23 -16.13 2.92
N LEU A 214 -1.05 -17.08 2.49
CA LEU A 214 -1.28 -17.36 1.07
C LEU A 214 -2.01 -16.22 0.37
N ILE A 215 -3.04 -15.63 0.99
CA ILE A 215 -3.80 -14.54 0.36
C ILE A 215 -2.94 -13.28 0.21
N HIS A 216 -2.16 -12.90 1.23
CA HIS A 216 -1.20 -11.80 1.13
C HIS A 216 -0.15 -12.06 0.05
N ARG A 217 0.40 -13.29 0.00
CA ARG A 217 1.35 -13.68 -1.06
C ARG A 217 0.74 -13.58 -2.45
N ALA A 218 -0.51 -13.99 -2.60
CA ALA A 218 -1.24 -13.90 -3.86
C ALA A 218 -1.48 -12.44 -4.28
N MET A 219 -1.87 -11.56 -3.35
CA MET A 219 -2.05 -10.13 -3.61
C MET A 219 -0.75 -9.47 -4.07
N ALA A 220 0.36 -9.75 -3.38
CA ALA A 220 1.68 -9.23 -3.74
C ALA A 220 2.15 -9.75 -5.11
N SER A 221 1.99 -11.05 -5.36
CA SER A 221 2.46 -11.69 -6.62
C SER A 221 1.63 -11.29 -7.84
N LYS A 222 0.33 -11.07 -7.67
CA LYS A 222 -0.58 -10.63 -8.75
C LYS A 222 -0.70 -9.10 -8.84
N THR A 223 -0.03 -8.37 -7.96
CA THR A 223 -0.06 -6.90 -7.85
C THR A 223 -1.49 -6.33 -7.86
N ARG A 224 -2.43 -7.00 -7.20
CA ARG A 224 -3.82 -6.54 -7.06
C ARG A 224 -4.50 -7.12 -5.82
N TRP A 225 -5.58 -6.46 -5.38
CA TRP A 225 -6.37 -6.96 -4.27
C TRP A 225 -7.09 -8.26 -4.63
N ILE A 226 -7.26 -9.14 -3.65
CA ILE A 226 -7.92 -10.45 -3.78
C ILE A 226 -8.91 -10.59 -2.63
N GLY A 227 -10.20 -10.69 -2.94
CA GLY A 227 -11.23 -10.94 -1.94
C GLY A 227 -11.33 -12.41 -1.53
N LEU A 228 -12.05 -12.71 -0.46
CA LEU A 228 -12.17 -14.08 0.08
C LEU A 228 -12.70 -15.10 -0.94
N VAL A 229 -13.69 -14.73 -1.75
CA VAL A 229 -14.30 -15.64 -2.74
C VAL A 229 -13.24 -16.12 -3.74
N GLU A 230 -12.44 -15.18 -4.23
CA GLU A 230 -11.35 -15.50 -5.13
C GLU A 230 -10.23 -16.25 -4.42
N ALA A 231 -9.85 -15.83 -3.20
CA ALA A 231 -8.83 -16.50 -2.42
C ALA A 231 -9.20 -17.97 -2.14
N ARG A 232 -10.48 -18.25 -1.85
CA ARG A 232 -11.01 -19.61 -1.71
C ARG A 232 -10.84 -20.41 -3.00
N ALA A 233 -11.17 -19.84 -4.16
CA ALA A 233 -10.97 -20.50 -5.46
C ALA A 233 -9.49 -20.76 -5.79
N ILE A 234 -8.56 -19.97 -5.25
CA ILE A 234 -7.11 -20.17 -5.43
C ILE A 234 -6.56 -21.23 -4.46
N ILE A 235 -7.01 -21.20 -3.21
CA ILE A 235 -6.37 -21.93 -2.10
C ILE A 235 -6.99 -23.31 -1.88
N VAL A 236 -8.31 -23.42 -2.06
CA VAL A 236 -9.04 -24.67 -1.84
C VAL A 236 -9.15 -25.40 -3.17
N PRO A 237 -8.49 -26.56 -3.35
CA PRO A 237 -8.71 -27.38 -4.53
C PRO A 237 -10.18 -27.84 -4.57
N GLY A 238 -10.78 -27.80 -5.76
CA GLY A 238 -12.14 -28.28 -6.01
C GLY A 238 -12.29 -29.79 -5.87
#